data_AF-A0A1W9V8M9-F1
#
_entry.id   AF-A0A1W9V8M9-F1
#
_cell.length_a   1.000
_cell.length_b   1.000
_cell.length_c   1.000
_cell.angle_alpha   90.00
_cell.angle_beta   90.00
_cell.angle_gamma   90.00
#
_symmetry.space_group_name_H-M   'P 1'
#
loop_
_entity.id
_entity.type
_entity.pdbx_description
1 polymer ?
#
loop_
_entity_poly.entity_id
_entity_poly.type
_entity_poly.pdbx_seq_one_letter_code
_entity_poly.pdbx_strand_id
1 'polypeptide(L)'
;MPYNGWYYVLLYLIFSTLQKKPPLKDQEEDFLMGEEKTSECPLCGKDLHRGERVHSVVYTKGEDRLMNIYGCPWCYKDHPAGHKSALRDRKCPSCGTPLKEGSFAIARVFERPGKKIHVHVLGCPVCRNRR
;
A
#
# COMPACT_ATOMS: atom_id res chain seq x y z
N MET A 1 0.97 53.53 -47.85
CA MET A 1 0.11 52.34 -47.69
C MET A 1 0.47 51.67 -46.36
N PRO A 2 -0.19 52.04 -45.24
CA PRO A 2 0.17 51.51 -43.93
C PRO A 2 -0.36 50.08 -43.80
N TYR A 3 0.57 49.15 -43.60
CA TYR A 3 0.29 47.74 -43.37
C TYR A 3 -0.47 47.58 -42.04
N ASN A 4 -1.64 46.96 -42.10
CA ASN A 4 -2.58 46.78 -40.99
C ASN A 4 -2.04 45.76 -39.96
N GLY A 5 -1.16 46.23 -39.07
CA GLY A 5 -0.60 45.43 -37.97
C GLY A 5 -1.65 44.88 -37.00
N TRP A 6 -2.85 45.44 -36.97
CA TRP A 6 -3.98 44.93 -36.19
C TRP A 6 -4.46 43.55 -36.65
N TYR A 7 -4.25 43.17 -37.91
CA TYR A 7 -4.61 41.83 -38.38
C TYR A 7 -3.76 40.74 -37.71
N TYR A 8 -2.46 40.99 -37.54
CA TYR A 8 -1.56 40.07 -36.82
C TYR A 8 -1.87 40.02 -35.33
N VAL A 9 -2.28 41.14 -34.73
CA VAL A 9 -2.73 41.18 -33.33
C VAL A 9 -4.04 40.40 -33.16
N LEU A 10 -5.00 40.57 -34.06
CA LEU A 10 -6.25 39.79 -34.06
C LEU A 10 -6.00 38.30 -34.26
N LEU A 11 -5.13 37.92 -35.21
CA LEU A 11 -4.74 36.53 -35.40
C LEU A 11 -4.02 35.95 -34.18
N TYR A 12 -3.14 36.72 -33.54
CA TYR A 12 -2.44 36.29 -32.32
C TYR A 12 -3.40 36.11 -31.14
N LEU A 13 -4.38 37.01 -30.97
CA LEU A 13 -5.41 36.86 -29.94
C LEU A 13 -6.31 35.64 -30.20
N ILE A 14 -6.67 35.37 -31.45
CA ILE A 14 -7.40 34.14 -31.83
C ILE A 14 -6.56 32.89 -31.56
N PHE A 15 -5.26 32.90 -31.84
CA PHE A 15 -4.37 31.76 -31.58
C PHE A 15 -4.11 31.53 -30.08
N SER A 16 -4.03 32.61 -29.28
CA SER A 16 -3.82 32.54 -27.84
C SER A 16 -4.99 31.92 -27.07
N THR A 17 -6.21 32.02 -27.61
CA THR A 17 -7.39 31.35 -27.02
C THR A 17 -7.49 29.87 -27.41
N LEU A 18 -6.70 29.42 -28.39
CA LEU A 18 -6.67 28.03 -28.88
C LEU A 18 -5.59 27.15 -28.21
N GLN A 19 -4.89 27.64 -27.18
CA GLN A 19 -4.09 26.79 -26.29
C GLN A 19 -5.02 25.91 -25.44
N LYS A 20 -5.46 24.83 -26.08
CA LYS A 20 -6.14 23.67 -25.52
C LYS A 20 -5.46 23.28 -24.21
N LYS A 21 -6.21 23.38 -23.12
CA LYS A 21 -5.84 22.84 -21.81
C LYS A 21 -5.49 21.35 -22.00
N PRO A 22 -4.39 20.84 -21.42
CA PRO A 22 -4.10 19.41 -21.44
C PRO A 22 -5.28 18.66 -20.82
N PRO A 23 -5.59 17.43 -21.28
CA PRO A 23 -6.68 16.64 -20.70
C PRO A 23 -6.38 16.45 -19.21
N LEU A 24 -7.17 17.14 -18.38
CA LEU A 24 -7.31 16.86 -16.96
C LEU A 24 -7.89 15.47 -16.91
N LYS A 25 -7.02 14.49 -16.63
CA LYS A 25 -7.39 13.10 -16.41
C LYS A 25 -8.43 13.09 -15.30
N ASP A 26 -9.66 12.90 -15.74
CA ASP A 26 -10.91 12.79 -15.03
C ASP A 26 -10.70 11.89 -13.81
N GLN A 27 -10.46 12.54 -12.68
CA GLN A 27 -10.73 11.96 -11.36
C GLN A 27 -12.23 12.07 -11.18
N GLU A 28 -12.96 11.25 -11.94
CA GLU A 28 -14.40 11.09 -11.74
C GLU A 28 -14.59 10.27 -10.48
N GLU A 29 -15.21 10.96 -9.54
CA GLU A 29 -15.57 10.59 -8.21
C GLU A 29 -16.61 9.46 -8.24
N ASP A 30 -16.20 8.22 -7.97
CA ASP A 30 -17.14 7.23 -7.44
C ASP A 30 -17.24 7.43 -5.92
N PHE A 31 -17.95 8.50 -5.57
CA PHE A 31 -18.34 8.91 -4.23
C PHE A 31 -19.69 8.25 -3.88
N LEU A 32 -19.81 6.92 -3.96
CA LEU A 32 -20.94 6.20 -3.37
C LEU A 32 -20.44 4.92 -2.68
N MET A 33 -20.66 4.90 -1.36
CA MET A 33 -20.11 3.98 -0.37
C MET A 33 -18.60 4.08 -0.24
N GLY A 34 -18.15 4.81 0.78
CA GLY A 34 -16.82 4.63 1.33
C GLY A 34 -16.70 3.20 1.82
N GLU A 35 -16.33 2.29 0.92
CA GLU A 35 -15.92 0.94 1.23
C GLU A 35 -14.86 1.10 2.32
N GLU A 36 -15.22 0.73 3.54
CA GLU A 36 -14.29 0.79 4.65
C GLU A 36 -13.17 -0.15 4.27
N LYS A 37 -12.04 0.38 3.78
CA LYS A 37 -10.91 -0.44 3.32
C LYS A 37 -10.46 -1.34 4.46
N THR A 38 -11.01 -2.54 4.49
CA THR A 38 -10.57 -3.61 5.34
C THR A 38 -9.27 -4.13 4.75
N SER A 39 -8.28 -4.28 5.61
CA SER A 39 -7.03 -4.92 5.23
C SER A 39 -7.03 -6.29 5.86
N GLU A 40 -6.84 -7.35 5.07
CA GLU A 40 -6.79 -8.69 5.61
C GLU A 40 -5.44 -8.97 6.28
N CYS A 41 -5.46 -9.74 7.36
CA CYS A 41 -4.24 -10.23 7.97
C CYS A 41 -3.58 -11.29 7.07
N PRO A 42 -2.33 -11.11 6.63
CA PRO A 42 -1.67 -12.02 5.70
C PRO A 42 -1.34 -13.40 6.29
N LEU A 43 -1.54 -13.60 7.60
CA LEU A 43 -1.24 -14.87 8.27
C LEU A 43 -2.49 -15.69 8.62
N CYS A 44 -3.60 -15.04 8.97
CA CYS A 44 -4.82 -15.71 9.44
C CYS A 44 -6.08 -15.37 8.62
N GLY A 45 -5.95 -14.48 7.63
CA GLY A 45 -7.03 -14.05 6.74
C GLY A 45 -8.17 -13.29 7.42
N LYS A 46 -7.97 -12.81 8.65
CA LYS A 46 -8.98 -12.01 9.36
C LYS A 46 -8.96 -10.58 8.83
N ASP A 47 -10.12 -10.05 8.51
CA ASP A 47 -10.33 -8.63 8.20
C ASP A 47 -9.92 -7.75 9.37
N LEU A 48 -9.09 -6.75 9.10
CA LEU A 48 -8.67 -5.73 10.05
C LEU A 48 -9.47 -4.46 9.79
N HIS A 49 -10.24 -4.06 10.80
CA HIS A 49 -11.00 -2.82 10.81
C HIS A 49 -10.09 -1.60 11.04
N ARG A 50 -10.64 -0.39 10.90
CA ARG A 50 -9.90 0.85 11.16
C ARG A 50 -9.25 0.84 12.55
N GLY A 51 -7.95 1.13 12.59
CA GLY A 51 -7.15 1.13 13.82
C GLY A 51 -6.55 -0.23 14.18
N GLU A 52 -7.03 -1.33 13.60
CA GLU A 52 -6.41 -2.64 13.74
C GLU A 52 -5.26 -2.79 12.75
N ARG A 53 -4.09 -3.17 13.24
CA ARG A 53 -2.89 -3.35 12.42
C ARG A 53 -2.20 -4.64 12.79
N VAL A 54 -1.40 -5.15 11.87
CA VAL A 54 -0.47 -6.23 12.16
C VAL A 54 0.71 -5.71 12.98
N HIS A 55 1.15 -6.51 13.94
CA HIS A 55 2.42 -6.30 14.60
C HIS A 55 3.55 -6.72 13.66
N SER A 56 4.43 -5.76 13.36
CA SER A 56 5.59 -5.98 12.51
C SER A 56 6.79 -5.20 12.98
N VAL A 57 7.98 -5.76 12.79
CA VAL A 57 9.27 -5.13 13.08
C VAL A 57 10.02 -4.92 11.78
N VAL A 58 10.38 -3.66 11.48
CA VAL A 58 11.14 -3.29 10.29
C VAL A 58 12.62 -3.18 10.66
N TYR A 59 13.48 -3.83 9.88
CA TYR A 59 14.93 -3.73 10.01
C TYR A 59 15.46 -2.74 8.97
N THR A 60 16.11 -1.68 9.46
CA THR A 60 16.61 -0.55 8.65
C THR A 60 18.04 -0.73 8.16
N LYS A 61 18.68 -1.87 8.42
CA LYS A 61 20.06 -2.15 7.99
C LYS A 61 20.08 -2.67 6.55
N GLY A 62 20.73 -1.94 5.65
CA GLY A 62 20.97 -2.32 4.25
C GLY A 62 20.12 -1.54 3.24
N GLU A 63 20.43 -1.72 1.95
CA GLU A 63 19.64 -1.15 0.84
C GLU A 63 18.24 -1.78 0.76
N ASP A 64 18.14 -3.07 1.12
CA ASP A 64 16.89 -3.82 1.18
C ASP A 64 16.28 -3.76 2.59
N ARG A 65 15.17 -3.03 2.75
CA ARG A 65 14.42 -3.01 4.01
C ARG A 65 13.59 -4.29 4.15
N LEU A 66 13.91 -5.06 5.17
CA LEU A 66 13.18 -6.28 5.54
C LEU A 66 12.29 -5.99 6.72
N MET A 67 11.13 -6.65 6.77
CA MET A 67 10.25 -6.63 7.92
C MET A 67 9.84 -8.04 8.32
N ASN A 68 9.69 -8.26 9.62
CA ASN A 68 9.08 -9.44 10.18
C ASN A 68 7.65 -9.12 10.58
N ILE A 69 6.69 -9.93 10.13
CA ILE A 69 5.26 -9.83 10.41
C ILE A 69 4.89 -10.96 11.37
N TYR A 70 4.46 -10.62 12.58
CA TYR A 70 4.10 -11.60 13.62
C TYR A 70 2.62 -11.99 13.56
N GLY A 71 1.75 -11.04 13.25
CA GLY A 71 0.31 -11.25 13.12
C GLY A 71 -0.51 -10.09 13.63
N CYS A 72 -1.83 -10.23 13.62
CA CYS A 72 -2.78 -9.24 14.11
C CYS A 72 -3.24 -9.57 15.55
N PRO A 73 -4.03 -8.69 16.21
CA PRO A 73 -4.57 -8.92 17.56
C PRO A 73 -5.41 -10.20 17.72
N TRP A 74 -5.85 -10.78 16.61
CA TRP A 74 -6.73 -11.95 16.56
C TRP A 74 -5.97 -13.28 16.43
N CYS A 75 -4.70 -13.25 16.02
CA CYS A 75 -3.91 -14.46 15.80
C CYS A 75 -2.54 -14.44 16.50
N TYR A 76 -2.09 -13.28 16.98
CA TYR A 76 -0.84 -13.14 17.71
C TYR A 76 -1.14 -12.82 19.17
N LYS A 77 -0.74 -13.73 20.07
CA LYS A 77 -1.01 -13.63 21.51
C LYS A 77 -0.29 -12.44 22.15
N ASP A 78 0.96 -12.21 21.77
CA ASP A 78 1.80 -11.14 22.33
C ASP A 78 1.66 -9.82 21.55
N HIS A 79 0.50 -9.60 20.94
CA HIS A 79 0.25 -8.39 20.17
C HIS A 79 0.21 -7.16 21.11
N PRO A 80 0.86 -6.03 20.79
CA PRO A 80 0.90 -4.85 21.68
C PRO A 80 -0.48 -4.28 22.03
N ALA A 81 -1.45 -4.42 21.12
CA ALA A 81 -2.84 -4.00 21.34
C ALA A 81 -3.67 -4.99 22.19
N GLY A 82 -3.03 -6.03 22.76
CA GLY A 82 -3.71 -7.13 23.44
C GLY A 82 -4.39 -8.10 22.48
N HIS A 83 -4.85 -9.21 23.06
CA HIS A 83 -5.58 -10.27 22.35
C HIS A 83 -7.09 -10.04 22.47
N LYS A 84 -7.82 -10.06 21.36
CA LYS A 84 -9.24 -9.64 21.32
C LYS A 84 -10.27 -10.79 21.28
N SER A 85 -9.89 -12.04 20.96
CA SER A 85 -10.80 -13.22 20.91
C SER A 85 -10.03 -14.52 20.68
N ALA A 86 -10.66 -15.70 20.71
CA ALA A 86 -10.05 -17.00 20.34
C ALA A 86 -8.91 -16.93 19.29
N LEU A 87 -7.73 -17.44 19.65
CA LEU A 87 -6.52 -17.43 18.81
C LEU A 87 -6.80 -18.14 17.48
N ARG A 88 -6.69 -17.41 16.37
CA ARG A 88 -6.76 -17.98 15.03
C ARG A 88 -5.43 -18.59 14.63
N ASP A 89 -5.49 -19.68 13.88
CA ASP A 89 -4.30 -20.29 13.29
C ASP A 89 -3.61 -19.33 12.34
N ARG A 90 -2.28 -19.26 12.48
CA ARG A 90 -1.41 -18.51 11.58
C ARG A 90 -0.79 -19.47 10.60
N LYS A 91 -0.86 -19.15 9.31
CA LYS A 91 -0.25 -19.93 8.23
C LYS A 91 0.71 -19.06 7.44
N CYS A 92 1.74 -19.67 6.89
CA CYS A 92 2.60 -18.98 5.95
C CYS A 92 1.83 -18.71 4.65
N PRO A 93 1.77 -17.46 4.16
CA PRO A 93 1.06 -17.14 2.92
C PRO A 93 1.70 -17.78 1.67
N SER A 94 2.97 -18.17 1.73
CA SER A 94 3.69 -18.74 0.58
C SER A 94 3.65 -20.27 0.52
N CYS A 95 3.66 -20.97 1.65
CA CYS A 95 3.68 -22.45 1.68
C CYS A 95 2.52 -23.09 2.46
N GLY A 96 1.68 -22.30 3.12
CA GLY A 96 0.53 -22.79 3.90
C GLY A 96 0.89 -23.45 5.24
N THR A 97 2.18 -23.66 5.53
CA THR A 97 2.63 -24.31 6.79
C THR A 97 2.19 -23.49 8.01
N PRO A 98 1.67 -24.15 9.07
CA PRO A 98 1.30 -23.46 10.30
C PRO A 98 2.51 -22.82 10.98
N LEU A 99 2.34 -21.57 11.42
CA LEU A 99 3.35 -20.77 12.10
C LEU A 99 3.20 -20.95 13.62
N LYS A 100 4.27 -21.47 14.26
CA LYS A 100 4.36 -21.63 15.73
C LYS A 100 4.28 -20.28 16.44
N GLU A 101 3.92 -20.28 17.72
CA GLU A 101 3.97 -19.07 18.58
C GLU A 101 5.35 -18.38 18.48
N GLY A 102 5.34 -17.05 18.43
CA GLY A 102 6.55 -16.22 18.22
C GLY A 102 7.17 -16.26 16.81
N SER A 103 6.79 -17.21 15.95
CA SER A 103 7.27 -17.22 14.55
C SER A 103 6.61 -16.13 13.72
N PHE A 104 7.28 -15.74 12.63
CA PHE A 104 6.95 -14.58 11.81
C PHE A 104 7.04 -14.91 10.32
N ALA A 105 6.34 -14.14 9.49
CA ALA A 105 6.59 -14.07 8.06
C ALA A 105 7.56 -12.93 7.76
N ILE A 106 8.36 -13.09 6.73
CA ILE A 106 9.33 -12.11 6.26
C ILE A 106 8.73 -11.40 5.05
N ALA A 107 8.86 -10.08 5.01
CA ALA A 107 8.46 -9.27 3.87
C ALA A 107 9.55 -8.24 3.53
N ARG A 108 9.55 -7.79 2.28
CA ARG A 108 10.37 -6.67 1.81
C ARG A 108 9.52 -5.41 1.76
N VAL A 109 10.07 -4.31 2.25
CA VAL A 109 9.40 -3.00 2.31
C VAL A 109 9.99 -2.12 1.21
N PHE A 110 9.11 -1.57 0.38
CA PHE A 110 9.45 -0.60 -0.66
C PHE A 110 8.87 0.75 -0.29
N GLU A 111 9.76 1.69 0.02
CA GLU A 111 9.42 3.07 0.31
C GLU A 111 9.83 3.93 -0.88
N ARG A 112 8.93 4.79 -1.34
CA ARG A 112 9.22 5.80 -2.36
C ARG A 112 8.80 7.17 -1.82
N PRO A 113 9.64 8.21 -1.94
CA PRO A 113 9.29 9.54 -1.44
C PRO A 113 8.00 10.03 -2.11
N GLY A 114 7.05 10.51 -1.31
CA GLY A 114 5.75 10.99 -1.78
C GLY A 114 4.75 9.90 -2.21
N LYS A 115 5.05 8.61 -2.01
CA LYS A 115 4.15 7.50 -2.34
C LYS A 115 3.87 6.61 -1.12
N LYS A 116 2.82 5.81 -1.22
CA LYS A 116 2.45 4.81 -0.22
C LYS A 116 3.56 3.76 -0.10
N ILE A 117 3.76 3.29 1.12
CA ILE A 117 4.67 2.18 1.40
C ILE A 117 4.05 0.91 0.83
N HIS A 118 4.82 0.16 0.03
CA HIS A 118 4.41 -1.13 -0.50
C HIS A 118 5.18 -2.24 0.20
N VAL A 119 4.46 -3.27 0.62
CA VAL A 119 5.04 -4.43 1.30
C VAL A 119 4.81 -5.66 0.43
N HIS A 120 5.88 -6.43 0.20
CA HIS A 120 5.80 -7.71 -0.50
C HIS A 120 6.20 -8.85 0.44
N VAL A 121 5.24 -9.73 0.74
CA VAL A 121 5.45 -10.85 1.66
C VAL A 121 6.21 -11.98 0.95
N LEU A 122 7.37 -12.34 1.48
CA LEU A 122 8.26 -13.37 0.93
C LEU A 122 7.92 -14.78 1.45
N GLY A 123 7.33 -14.88 2.63
CA GLY A 123 6.95 -16.15 3.28
C GLY A 123 7.59 -16.35 4.65
N CYS A 124 7.58 -17.58 5.16
CA CYS A 124 8.20 -17.90 6.45
C CYS A 124 9.75 -17.99 6.32
N PRO A 125 10.50 -18.11 7.44
CA PRO A 125 11.96 -18.22 7.40
C PRO A 125 12.45 -19.39 6.54
N VAL A 126 11.70 -20.50 6.53
CA VAL A 126 12.00 -21.68 5.70
C VAL A 126 11.84 -21.37 4.21
N CYS A 127 10.75 -20.70 3.81
CA CYS A 127 10.53 -20.29 2.42
C CYS A 127 11.62 -19.35 1.92
N ARG A 128 12.07 -18.43 2.78
CA ARG A 128 13.13 -17.49 2.44
C ARG A 128 14.48 -18.18 2.26
N ASN A 129 14.79 -19.19 3.08
CA ASN A 129 16.08 -19.87 3.04
C ASN A 129 16.21 -20.90 1.90
N ARG A 130 15.10 -21.28 1.25
CA ARG A 130 15.10 -22.24 0.13
C ARG A 130 15.42 -21.56 -1.22
N ARG A 131 15.55 -20.24 -1.26
CA ARG A 131 15.64 -19.45 -2.49
C ARG A 131 17.05 -19.01 -2.83
#